data_AF-A0A9D8PHA3-F1
#
_entry.id   AF-A0A9D8PHA3-F1
#
_cell.length_a   1.000
_cell.length_b   1.000
_cell.length_c   1.000
_cell.angle_alpha   90.00
_cell.angle_beta   90.00
_cell.angle_gamma   90.00
#
_symmetry.space_group_name_H-M   'P 1'
#
loop_
_entity.id
_entity.type
_entity.pdbx_description
1 polymer ?
#
loop_
_entity_poly.entity_id
_entity_poly.type
_entity_poly.pdbx_seq_one_letter_code
_entity_poly.pdbx_strand_id
1 'polypeptide(L)'
;MAKVQIMYWKDIPYAVRVSDDQGRVSKQLPREFEAVVDAAAMVDGATGQKAYQAAFRWGEAEERPGAAAQVAEAVVAEIIAAYPSQRLAKLAKRQPA
;
A
#
# COMPACT_ATOMS: atom_id res chain seq x y z
N MET A 1 -14.13 16.30 5.60
CA MET A 1 -13.94 14.83 5.72
C MET A 1 -12.77 14.44 4.83
N ALA A 2 -12.01 13.41 5.16
CA ALA A 2 -10.87 12.97 4.37
C ALA A 2 -11.14 11.59 3.77
N LYS A 3 -11.05 11.49 2.44
CA LYS A 3 -11.20 10.25 1.68
C LYS A 3 -9.86 9.57 1.52
N VAL A 4 -9.68 8.44 2.19
CA VAL A 4 -8.49 7.59 2.18
C VAL A 4 -8.65 6.53 1.11
N GLN A 5 -7.60 6.28 0.34
CA GLN A 5 -7.45 5.15 -0.55
C GLN A 5 -6.05 4.58 -0.39
N ILE A 6 -5.96 3.27 -0.23
CA ILE A 6 -4.68 2.58 -0.13
C ILE A 6 -4.39 1.94 -1.49
N MET A 7 -3.20 2.16 -2.01
CA MET A 7 -2.71 1.50 -3.21
C MET A 7 -2.09 0.18 -2.81
N TYR A 8 -2.54 -0.90 -3.46
CA TYR A 8 -2.03 -2.25 -3.25
C TYR A 8 -1.35 -2.73 -4.53
N TRP A 9 -0.21 -3.39 -4.37
CA TRP A 9 0.36 -4.24 -5.40
C TRP A 9 -0.09 -5.67 -5.11
N LYS A 10 -1.02 -6.20 -5.91
CA LYS A 10 -1.76 -7.43 -5.61
C LYS A 10 -2.38 -7.40 -4.19
N ASP A 11 -1.79 -8.06 -3.21
CA ASP A 11 -2.26 -8.09 -1.80
C ASP A 11 -1.36 -7.31 -0.83
N ILE A 12 -0.32 -6.66 -1.33
CA ILE A 12 0.67 -5.94 -0.52
C ILE A 12 0.38 -4.43 -0.59
N PRO A 13 0.15 -3.75 0.55
CA PRO A 13 -0.05 -2.31 0.54
C PRO A 13 1.27 -1.61 0.17
N TYR A 14 1.18 -0.57 -0.66
CA TYR A 14 2.33 0.15 -1.22
C TYR A 14 2.35 1.64 -0.85
N ALA A 15 1.21 2.32 -0.97
CA ALA A 15 1.10 3.74 -0.62
C ALA A 15 -0.30 4.08 -0.13
N VAL A 16 -0.40 5.13 0.67
CA VAL A 16 -1.68 5.68 1.12
C VAL A 16 -1.89 7.02 0.43
N ARG A 17 -3.09 7.23 -0.10
CA ARG A 17 -3.53 8.48 -0.69
C ARG A 17 -4.75 8.95 0.10
N VAL A 18 -4.72 10.18 0.55
CA VAL A 18 -5.84 10.81 1.25
C VAL A 18 -6.16 12.11 0.56
N SER A 19 -7.43 12.35 0.28
CA SER A 19 -7.93 13.59 -0.33
C SER A 19 -9.00 14.20 0.56
N ASP A 20 -8.87 15.49 0.83
CA ASP A 20 -9.86 16.30 1.54
C ASP A 20 -10.21 17.54 0.70
N ASP A 21 -10.99 18.45 1.29
CA ASP A 21 -11.41 19.70 0.64
C ASP A 21 -10.24 20.67 0.39
N GLN A 22 -9.10 20.48 1.07
CA GLN A 22 -7.90 21.33 0.96
C GLN A 22 -6.93 20.79 -0.11
N GLY A 23 -6.97 19.50 -0.40
CA GLY A 23 -6.18 18.89 -1.46
C GLY A 23 -5.96 17.39 -1.30
N ARG A 24 -4.83 16.91 -1.83
CA ARG A 24 -4.48 15.49 -1.81
C ARG A 24 -3.11 15.28 -1.19
N VAL A 25 -3.07 14.46 -0.15
CA VAL A 25 -1.86 13.97 0.52
C VAL A 25 -1.61 12.54 0.05
N SER A 26 -0.38 12.23 -0.37
CA SER A 26 0.06 10.85 -0.56
C SER A 26 1.25 10.57 0.33
N LYS A 27 1.17 9.49 1.10
CA LYS A 27 2.24 8.99 1.96
C LYS A 27 2.68 7.63 1.45
N GLN A 28 3.98 7.46 1.23
CA GLN A 28 4.56 6.16 0.95
C GLN A 28 4.71 5.36 2.24
N LEU A 29 4.60 4.03 2.13
CA LEU A 29 4.88 3.13 3.23
C LEU A 29 6.39 2.95 3.41
N PRO A 30 6.85 2.43 4.57
CA PRO A 30 8.25 2.13 4.79
C PRO A 30 8.83 1.20 3.73
N ARG A 31 10.15 1.29 3.54
CA ARG A 31 10.92 0.49 2.57
C ARG A 31 10.72 -1.03 2.71
N GLU A 32 10.34 -1.51 3.90
CA GLU A 32 10.00 -2.92 4.12
C GLU A 32 8.87 -3.41 3.20
N PHE A 33 7.86 -2.57 2.94
CA PHE A 33 6.75 -2.90 2.05
C PHE A 33 7.20 -2.93 0.59
N GLU A 34 8.00 -1.96 0.18
CA GLU A 34 8.60 -1.91 -1.16
C GLU A 34 9.48 -3.15 -1.42
N ALA A 35 10.34 -3.51 -0.47
CA ALA A 35 11.19 -4.69 -0.58
C ALA A 35 10.38 -6.00 -0.70
N VAL A 36 9.21 -6.06 -0.05
CA VAL A 36 8.29 -7.21 -0.13
C VAL A 36 7.61 -7.28 -1.49
N VAL A 37 7.20 -6.13 -2.04
CA VAL A 37 6.65 -6.03 -3.40
C VAL A 37 7.69 -6.44 -4.44
N ASP A 38 8.92 -5.94 -4.33
CA ASP A 38 10.02 -6.32 -5.22
C ASP A 38 10.33 -7.82 -5.13
N ALA A 39 10.42 -8.37 -3.92
CA ALA A 39 10.64 -9.80 -3.72
C ALA A 39 9.49 -10.64 -4.30
N ALA A 40 8.23 -10.23 -4.09
CA ALA A 40 7.08 -10.91 -4.66
C ALA A 40 7.07 -10.84 -6.20
N ALA A 41 7.40 -9.70 -6.79
CA ALA A 41 7.50 -9.53 -8.24
C ALA A 41 8.60 -10.41 -8.85
N MET A 42 9.74 -10.53 -8.17
CA MET A 42 10.82 -11.42 -8.56
C MET A 42 10.38 -12.90 -8.53
N VAL A 43 9.63 -13.31 -7.50
CA VAL A 43 9.11 -14.69 -7.35
C VAL A 43 8.00 -15.01 -8.35
N ASP A 44 7.16 -14.03 -8.68
CA ASP A 44 6.06 -14.15 -9.64
C ASP A 44 6.55 -14.20 -11.09
N GLY A 45 7.85 -13.94 -11.33
CA GLY A 45 8.39 -13.75 -12.68
C GLY A 45 7.84 -12.50 -13.37
N ALA A 46 7.12 -11.64 -12.64
CA ALA A 46 6.66 -10.32 -13.05
C ALA A 46 7.82 -9.29 -13.05
N THR A 47 9.00 -9.71 -13.50
CA THR A 47 10.19 -8.88 -13.68
C THR A 47 10.04 -7.93 -14.87
N GLY A 48 9.09 -8.22 -15.77
CA GLY A 48 8.68 -7.30 -16.82
C GLY A 48 7.95 -6.08 -16.21
N GLN A 49 8.47 -4.89 -16.49
CA GLN A 49 7.93 -3.60 -16.00
C GLN A 49 6.41 -3.44 -16.22
N LYS A 50 5.86 -4.02 -17.30
CA LYS A 50 4.42 -4.04 -17.58
C LYS A 50 3.61 -4.89 -16.59
N ALA A 51 4.07 -6.10 -16.25
CA ALA A 51 3.37 -6.98 -15.32
C ALA A 51 3.37 -6.39 -13.90
N TYR A 52 4.51 -5.83 -13.50
CA TYR A 52 4.65 -5.08 -12.25
C TYR A 52 3.67 -3.91 -12.17
N GLN A 53 3.62 -3.06 -13.20
CA GLN A 53 2.72 -1.90 -13.20
C GLN A 53 1.24 -2.29 -13.29
N ALA A 54 0.91 -3.34 -14.02
CA ALA A 54 -0.48 -3.83 -14.18
C ALA A 54 -1.05 -4.42 -12.89
N ALA A 55 -0.20 -4.85 -11.95
CA ALA A 55 -0.61 -5.44 -10.68
C ALA A 55 -0.98 -4.39 -9.60
N PHE A 56 -0.77 -3.10 -9.85
CA PHE A 56 -1.23 -2.04 -8.95
C PHE A 56 -2.74 -1.84 -9.05
N ARG A 57 -3.39 -1.84 -7.90
CA ARG A 57 -4.82 -1.55 -7.75
C ARG A 57 -5.07 -0.59 -6.61
N TRP A 58 -6.04 0.29 -6.78
CA TRP A 58 -6.57 1.08 -5.68
C TRP A 58 -7.54 0.21 -4.88
N GLY A 59 -7.35 0.17 -3.57
CA GLY A 59 -8.28 -0.44 -2.64
C GLY A 59 -9.54 0.40 -2.47
N GLU A 60 -10.38 -0.04 -1.54
CA GLU A 60 -11.60 0.66 -1.18
C GLU A 60 -11.30 2.06 -0.65
N ALA A 61 -12.17 3.01 -1.01
CA ALA A 61 -12.07 4.35 -0.49
C ALA A 61 -12.83 4.45 0.83
N GLU A 62 -12.12 4.81 1.90
CA GLU A 62 -12.68 4.97 3.23
C GLU A 62 -12.76 6.45 3.58
N GLU A 63 -13.90 6.91 4.11
CA GLU A 63 -14.03 8.28 4.61
C GLU A 63 -13.74 8.32 6.10
N ARG A 64 -12.79 9.17 6.49
CA ARG A 64 -12.43 9.37 7.89
C ARG A 64 -12.56 10.83 8.30
N PRO A 65 -12.99 11.09 9.54
CA PRO A 65 -12.99 12.45 10.09
C PRO A 65 -11.55 12.91 10.35
N GLY A 66 -11.24 14.16 9.99
CA GLY A 66 -9.92 14.77 10.17
C GLY A 66 -9.34 15.38 8.89
N ALA A 67 -8.15 15.98 9.01
CA ALA A 67 -7.39 16.53 7.90
C ALA A 67 -6.63 15.42 7.15
N ALA A 68 -6.46 15.55 5.83
CA ALA A 68 -5.83 14.52 5.01
C ALA A 68 -4.43 14.13 5.50
N ALA A 69 -3.64 15.08 6.01
CA ALA A 69 -2.30 14.81 6.54
C ALA A 69 -2.32 13.92 7.79
N GLN A 70 -3.18 14.24 8.76
CA GLN A 70 -3.29 13.48 10.02
C GLN A 70 -3.85 12.09 9.76
N VAL A 71 -4.89 12.00 8.92
CA VAL A 71 -5.49 10.72 8.56
C VAL A 71 -4.49 9.86 7.78
N ALA A 72 -3.71 10.43 6.87
CA ALA A 72 -2.70 9.69 6.13
C ALA A 72 -1.64 9.08 7.07
N GLU A 73 -1.18 9.83 8.08
CA GLU A 73 -0.21 9.32 9.05
C GLU A 73 -0.79 8.24 9.95
N ALA A 74 -2.03 8.41 10.43
CA ALA A 74 -2.73 7.41 11.21
C ALA A 74 -2.90 6.10 10.42
N VAL A 75 -3.36 6.18 9.17
CA VAL A 75 -3.56 5.02 8.30
C VAL A 75 -2.23 4.33 8.00
N VAL A 76 -1.15 5.08 7.75
CA VAL A 76 0.18 4.50 7.57
C VAL A 76 0.62 3.73 8.82
N ALA A 77 0.44 4.29 10.01
CA ALA A 77 0.78 3.63 11.27
C ALA A 77 -0.07 2.36 11.50
N GLU A 78 -1.38 2.42 11.20
CA GLU A 78 -2.28 1.26 11.25
C GLU A 78 -1.82 0.14 10.31
N ILE A 79 -1.43 0.47 9.07
CA ILE A 79 -0.91 -0.50 8.11
C ILE A 79 0.39 -1.11 8.64
N ILE A 80 1.32 -0.31 9.14
CA ILE A 80 2.58 -0.84 9.71
C ILE A 80 2.29 -1.80 10.87
N ALA A 81 1.36 -1.46 11.76
CA ALA A 81 0.96 -2.31 12.87
C ALA A 81 0.24 -3.60 12.42
N ALA A 82 -0.62 -3.51 11.38
CA ALA A 82 -1.38 -4.64 10.85
C ALA A 82 -0.52 -5.60 9.99
N TYR A 83 0.61 -5.13 9.48
CA TYR A 83 1.56 -5.86 8.64
C TYR A 83 2.94 -5.95 9.29
N PRO A 84 3.08 -6.76 10.37
CA PRO A 84 4.39 -6.99 10.96
C PRO A 84 5.32 -7.73 9.99
N SER A 85 6.64 -7.64 10.23
CA SER A 85 7.68 -8.21 9.36
C SER A 85 7.47 -9.69 9.03
N GLN A 86 6.93 -10.49 9.96
CA GLN A 86 6.59 -11.90 9.71
C GLN A 86 5.48 -12.07 8.65
N ARG A 87 4.46 -11.22 8.66
CA ARG A 87 3.36 -11.24 7.67
C ARG A 87 3.87 -10.77 6.32
N LEU A 88 4.65 -9.69 6.31
CA LEU A 88 5.32 -9.18 5.12
C LEU A 88 6.21 -10.22 4.45
N ALA A 89 7.04 -10.94 5.23
CA ALA A 89 7.88 -12.01 4.71
C ALA A 89 7.08 -13.17 4.11
N LYS A 90 5.88 -13.47 4.64
CA LYS A 90 4.98 -14.46 4.04
C LYS A 90 4.40 -13.97 2.72
N LEU A 91 4.03 -12.69 2.61
CA LEU A 91 3.52 -12.09 1.37
C LEU A 91 4.58 -12.07 0.28
N ALA A 92 5.84 -11.76 0.61
CA ALA A 92 6.96 -11.78 -0.33
C ALA A 92 7.20 -13.16 -0.97
N LYS A 93 6.95 -14.24 -0.20
CA LYS A 93 7.20 -15.63 -0.62
C LYS A 93 5.99 -16.30 -1.25
N ARG A 94 4.80 -15.72 -1.09
CA ARG A 94 3.56 -16.32 -1.56
C ARG A 94 3.33 -15.87 -2.99
N GLN A 95 3.38 -16.82 -3.93
CA GLN A 95 2.81 -16.59 -5.24
C GLN A 95 1.31 -16.30 -5.08
N PRO A 96 0.78 -15.24 -5.70
CA PRO A 96 -0.66 -15.07 -5.80
C PRO A 96 -1.20 -16.28 -6.57
N ALA A 97 -2.22 -16.91 -6.01
CA ALA A 97 -2.90 -18.06 -6.61
C ALA A 97 -3.57 -17.67 -7.94
#